data_AF-A0A3M7R2U3-F1
#
_entry.id   AF-A0A3M7R2U3-F1
#
_cell.length_a   1.000
_cell.length_b   1.000
_cell.length_c   1.000
_cell.angle_alpha   90.00
_cell.angle_beta   90.00
_cell.angle_gamma   90.00
#
_symmetry.space_group_name_H-M   'P 1'
#
loop_
_entity.id
_entity.type
_entity.pdbx_description
1 polymer ?
#
loop_
_entity_poly.entity_id
_entity_poly.type
_entity_poly.pdbx_seq_one_letter_code
_entity_poly.pdbx_strand_id
1 'polypeptide(L)'
;MYINRRFSQRESIAALKNQDGQLYTNRENICELLNEFFHSVFENTASKEQIIHATNVFHIRAQPDPAFSVEDIVTAEKVLKKLESLQSDKTSGVDQV
;
A
#
# COMPACT_ATOMS: atom_id res chain seq x y z
N MET A 1 27.44 29.07 -12.41
CA MET A 1 26.15 28.77 -11.74
C MET A 1 25.16 28.36 -12.80
N TYR A 2 24.89 27.06 -12.94
CA TYR A 2 23.99 26.54 -13.97
C TYR A 2 22.55 26.62 -13.44
N ILE A 3 21.78 27.62 -13.88
CA ILE A 3 20.39 27.79 -13.45
C ILE A 3 19.54 26.84 -14.31
N ASN A 4 19.09 25.75 -13.70
CA ASN A 4 18.20 24.79 -14.32
C ASN A 4 16.81 25.42 -14.50
N ARG A 5 16.59 26.16 -15.60
CA ARG A 5 15.26 26.58 -16.05
C ARG A 5 14.53 25.38 -16.64
N ARG A 6 14.09 24.46 -15.78
CA ARG A 6 12.97 23.59 -16.17
C ARG A 6 11.77 24.51 -16.31
N PHE A 7 11.44 24.87 -17.55
CA PHE A 7 10.12 25.39 -17.86
C PHE A 7 9.15 24.31 -17.38
N SER A 8 8.44 24.59 -16.29
CA SER A 8 7.30 23.77 -15.89
C SER A 8 6.33 23.88 -17.06
N GLN A 9 6.29 22.87 -17.93
CA GLN A 9 5.23 22.77 -18.91
C GLN A 9 3.94 22.80 -18.07
N ARG A 10 3.08 23.80 -18.31
CA ARG A 10 1.76 23.82 -17.68
C ARG A 10 1.04 22.60 -18.23
N GLU A 11 1.07 21.51 -17.48
CA GLU A 11 0.20 20.36 -17.70
C GLU A 11 -1.23 20.91 -17.56
N SER A 12 -1.90 21.06 -18.71
CA SER A 12 -3.29 21.47 -18.77
C SER A 12 -4.12 20.23 -19.03
N ILE A 13 -5.23 20.10 -18.32
CA ILE A 13 -6.20 19.03 -18.55
C ILE A 13 -6.79 19.26 -19.95
N ALA A 14 -6.80 18.21 -20.77
CA ALA A 14 -7.40 18.23 -22.10
C ALA A 14 -8.95 18.25 -21.99
N ALA A 15 -9.63 18.55 -23.09
CA ALA A 15 -11.09 18.52 -23.12
C ALA A 15 -11.63 17.15 -22.69
N LEU A 16 -12.62 17.13 -21.80
CA LEU A 16 -13.26 15.92 -21.32
C LEU A 16 -14.59 15.69 -22.04
N LYS A 17 -15.00 14.43 -22.20
CA LYS A 17 -16.27 14.06 -22.84
C LYS A 17 -17.11 13.27 -21.84
N ASN A 18 -18.36 13.65 -21.62
CA ASN A 18 -19.28 12.88 -20.78
C ASN A 18 -19.90 11.69 -21.55
N GLN A 19 -20.75 10.93 -20.87
CA GLN A 19 -21.41 9.74 -21.43
C GLN A 19 -22.39 10.07 -22.57
N ASP A 20 -23.02 11.25 -22.52
CA ASP A 20 -23.90 11.77 -23.59
C ASP A 20 -23.12 12.32 -24.79
N GLY A 21 -21.81 12.35 -24.68
CA GLY A 21 -20.90 12.79 -25.72
C GLY A 21 -20.69 14.31 -25.81
N GLN A 22 -21.14 15.06 -24.82
CA GLN A 22 -20.87 16.49 -24.66
C GLN A 22 -19.41 16.72 -24.25
N LEU A 23 -18.77 17.70 -24.89
CA LEU A 23 -17.38 18.08 -24.63
C LEU A 23 -17.29 19.26 -23.66
N TYR A 24 -16.40 19.14 -22.69
CA TYR A 24 -16.10 20.12 -21.65
C TYR A 24 -14.67 20.62 -21.82
N THR A 25 -14.54 21.91 -22.12
CA THR A 25 -13.26 22.59 -22.36
C THR A 25 -12.95 23.66 -21.32
N ASN A 26 -13.96 24.13 -20.58
CA ASN A 26 -13.80 25.08 -19.48
C ASN A 26 -13.37 24.34 -18.21
N ARG A 27 -12.39 24.91 -17.49
CA ARG A 27 -11.90 24.44 -16.21
C ARG A 27 -13.02 24.19 -15.19
N GLU A 28 -13.98 25.10 -15.05
CA GLU A 28 -15.05 25.00 -14.04
C GLU A 28 -15.89 23.74 -14.30
N ASN A 29 -16.36 23.58 -15.53
CA ASN A 29 -17.18 22.44 -15.90
C ASN A 29 -16.39 21.12 -15.89
N ILE A 30 -15.08 21.15 -16.19
CA ILE A 30 -14.20 19.99 -16.04
C ILE A 30 -14.10 19.57 -14.57
N CYS A 31 -13.95 20.53 -13.65
CA CYS A 31 -13.92 20.26 -12.22
C CYS A 31 -15.25 19.71 -11.72
N GLU A 32 -16.38 20.26 -12.16
CA GLU A 32 -17.72 19.75 -11.83
C GLU A 32 -17.91 18.30 -12.30
N LEU A 33 -17.61 18.00 -13.57
CA LEU A 33 -17.72 16.65 -14.12
C LEU A 33 -16.87 15.63 -13.35
N LEU A 34 -15.63 16.00 -13.01
CA LEU A 34 -14.76 15.13 -12.24
C LEU A 34 -15.28 14.94 -10.81
N ASN A 35 -15.75 16.00 -10.16
CA ASN A 35 -16.32 15.90 -8.82
C ASN A 35 -17.54 14.98 -8.83
N GLU A 36 -18.48 15.14 -9.77
CA GLU A 36 -19.64 14.25 -9.90
C GLU A 36 -19.24 12.80 -10.11
N PHE A 37 -18.24 12.53 -10.96
CA PHE A 37 -17.70 11.20 -11.15
C PHE A 37 -17.12 10.62 -9.86
N PHE A 38 -16.29 11.40 -9.15
CA PHE A 38 -15.70 10.96 -7.89
C PHE A 38 -16.75 10.76 -6.80
N HIS A 39 -17.75 11.63 -6.68
CA HIS A 39 -18.88 11.44 -5.77
C HIS A 39 -19.66 10.17 -6.14
N SER A 40 -19.93 9.89 -7.42
CA SER A 40 -20.61 8.66 -7.82
C SER A 40 -19.81 7.39 -7.47
N VAL A 41 -18.49 7.42 -7.65
CA VAL A 41 -17.61 6.26 -7.40
C VAL A 41 -17.35 6.06 -5.90
N PHE A 42 -17.17 7.14 -5.16
CA PHE A 42 -16.68 7.11 -3.77
C PHE A 42 -17.76 7.45 -2.72
N GLU A 43 -18.80 8.20 -3.07
CA GLU A 43 -19.95 8.50 -2.21
C GLU A 43 -21.18 7.64 -2.50
N ASN A 44 -21.08 6.63 -3.37
CA ASN A 44 -21.92 5.44 -3.20
C ASN A 44 -21.44 4.73 -1.92
N THR A 45 -21.81 5.38 -0.83
CA THR A 45 -21.26 5.26 0.50
C THR A 45 -21.52 3.84 0.93
N ALA A 46 -20.43 3.12 1.19
CA ALA A 46 -20.55 1.99 2.09
C ALA A 46 -21.32 2.50 3.31
N SER A 47 -22.48 1.89 3.61
CA SER A 47 -23.35 2.42 4.66
C SER A 47 -22.54 2.56 5.95
N LYS A 48 -22.95 3.44 6.87
CA LYS A 48 -22.23 3.61 8.14
C LYS A 48 -22.02 2.26 8.84
N GLU A 49 -22.98 1.35 8.69
CA GLU A 49 -22.94 -0.03 9.15
C GLU A 49 -21.89 -0.88 8.42
N GLN A 50 -21.72 -0.73 7.11
CA GLN A 50 -20.68 -1.42 6.33
C GLN A 50 -19.28 -0.94 6.71
N ILE A 51 -19.10 0.34 6.98
CA ILE A 51 -17.83 0.90 7.47
C ILE A 51 -17.52 0.38 8.87
N ILE A 52 -18.50 0.40 9.78
CA ILE A 52 -18.36 -0.15 11.15
C ILE A 52 -18.03 -1.65 11.07
N HIS A 53 -18.74 -2.41 10.24
CA HIS A 53 -18.50 -3.83 10.04
C HIS A 53 -17.10 -4.11 9.50
N ALA A 54 -16.66 -3.41 8.44
CA ALA A 54 -15.32 -3.58 7.89
C ALA A 54 -14.22 -3.22 8.90
N THR A 55 -14.43 -2.15 9.68
CA THR A 55 -13.50 -1.72 10.75
C THR A 55 -13.41 -2.76 11.87
N ASN A 56 -14.54 -3.34 12.26
CA ASN A 56 -14.60 -4.41 13.26
C ASN A 56 -13.95 -5.69 12.74
N VAL A 57 -14.23 -6.09 11.50
CA VAL A 57 -13.60 -7.26 10.87
C VAL A 57 -12.09 -7.08 10.76
N PHE A 58 -11.62 -5.88 10.39
CA PHE A 58 -10.21 -5.58 10.36
C PHE A 58 -9.57 -5.66 11.75
N HIS A 59 -10.20 -5.08 12.78
CA HIS A 59 -9.71 -5.16 14.16
C HIS A 59 -9.63 -6.59 14.70
N ILE A 60 -10.60 -7.44 14.34
CA ILE A 60 -10.61 -8.86 14.71
C ILE A 60 -9.48 -9.61 13.99
N ARG A 61 -9.29 -9.37 12.69
CA ARG A 61 -8.24 -10.03 11.89
C ARG A 61 -6.84 -9.50 12.15
N ALA A 62 -6.73 -8.27 12.63
CA ALA A 62 -5.46 -7.66 13.03
C ALA A 62 -5.04 -8.07 14.44
N GLN A 63 -5.86 -8.84 15.18
CA GLN A 63 -5.39 -9.45 16.41
C GLN A 63 -4.26 -10.43 16.04
N PRO A 64 -3.07 -10.28 16.64
CA PRO A 64 -2.02 -11.26 16.46
C PRO A 64 -2.55 -12.63 16.89
N ASP A 65 -2.29 -13.64 16.07
CA ASP A 65 -2.70 -15.01 16.37
C ASP A 65 -2.15 -15.39 17.76
N PRO A 66 -3.00 -15.78 18.73
CA PRO A 66 -2.55 -16.17 20.06
C PRO A 66 -1.58 -17.36 20.05
N ALA A 67 -1.61 -18.18 18.99
CA ALA A 67 -0.67 -19.27 18.77
C ALA A 67 0.62 -18.82 18.07
N PHE A 68 0.66 -17.59 17.54
CA PHE A 68 1.87 -17.00 16.96
C PHE A 68 2.68 -16.32 18.06
N SER A 69 3.71 -17.03 18.54
CA SER A 69 4.69 -16.46 19.46
C SER A 69 5.87 -15.90 18.67
N VAL A 70 6.35 -14.71 19.05
CA VAL A 70 7.59 -14.12 18.50
C VAL A 70 8.82 -14.96 18.85
N GLU A 71 8.68 -16.00 19.70
CA GLU A 71 9.73 -16.98 19.96
C GLU A 71 10.04 -17.86 18.73
N ASP A 72 9.14 -17.95 17.76
CA ASP A 72 9.36 -18.68 16.50
C ASP A 72 10.13 -17.87 15.44
N ILE A 73 10.33 -16.57 15.69
CA ILE A 73 11.16 -15.74 14.82
C ILE A 73 12.63 -16.06 15.11
N VAL A 74 13.30 -16.58 14.08
CA VAL A 74 14.75 -16.76 14.07
C VAL A 74 15.41 -15.38 14.06
N THR A 75 15.83 -14.91 15.24
CA THR A 75 16.57 -13.66 15.39
C THR A 75 18.07 -13.89 15.23
N ALA A 76 18.81 -12.84 14.84
CA ALA A 76 20.25 -12.91 14.70
C ALA A 76 20.96 -13.39 15.98
N GLU A 77 20.48 -12.99 17.16
CA GLU A 77 21.01 -13.44 18.46
C GLU A 77 20.80 -14.95 18.69
N LYS A 78 19.62 -15.48 18.35
CA LYS A 78 19.35 -16.92 18.44
C LYS A 78 20.27 -17.72 17.53
N VAL A 79 20.53 -17.21 16.33
CA VAL A 79 21.47 -17.81 15.37
C VAL A 79 22.90 -17.76 15.91
N LEU A 80 23.37 -16.59 16.35
CA LEU A 80 24.72 -16.41 16.88
C LEU A 80 25.00 -17.31 18.08
N LYS A 81 24.11 -17.33 19.07
CA LYS A 81 24.23 -18.20 20.24
C LYS A 81 24.28 -19.68 19.85
N LYS A 82 23.54 -20.08 18.81
CA LYS A 82 23.57 -21.45 18.30
C LYS A 82 24.87 -21.75 17.57
N LEU A 83 25.36 -20.82 16.74
CA LEU A 83 26.63 -20.93 16.03
C LEU A 83 27.83 -21.01 16.99
N GLU A 84 27.83 -20.20 18.05
CA GLU A 84 28.85 -20.24 19.11
C GLU A 84 28.83 -21.55 19.90
N SER A 85 27.65 -22.18 20.00
CA SER A 85 27.49 -23.49 20.64
C SER A 85 27.83 -24.68 19.73
N LEU A 86 28.08 -24.45 18.43
CA LEU A 86 28.52 -25.50 17.54
C LEU A 86 29.98 -25.83 17.84
N GLN A 87 30.22 -27.07 18.25
CA GLN A 87 31.58 -27.56 18.41
C GLN A 87 32.23 -27.75 17.04
N SER A 88 33.34 -27.04 16.82
CA SER A 88 34.16 -27.07 15.60
C SER A 88 34.87 -28.40 15.35
N ASP A 89 34.92 -29.28 16.35
CA ASP A 89 35.68 -30.53 16.30
C ASP A 89 34.91 -31.69 15.63
N LYS A 90 33.74 -31.39 15.04
CA LYS A 90 32.96 -32.34 14.26
C LYS A 90 33.37 -32.26 12.79
N THR A 91 33.65 -33.41 12.19
CA THR A 91 33.92 -33.55 10.76
C THR A 91 32.78 -32.98 9.92
N SER A 92 33.11 -32.30 8.82
CA SER A 92 32.13 -31.74 7.88
C SER A 92 31.07 -32.77 7.47
N GLY A 93 29.84 -32.29 7.26
CA GLY A 93 28.72 -33.10 6.80
C GLY A 93 28.90 -33.59 5.36
N VAL A 94 27.89 -34.32 4.87
CA VAL A 94 27.88 -34.93 3.53
C VAL A 94 27.99 -33.89 2.41
N ASP A 95 27.50 -32.68 2.67
CA ASP A 95 27.76 -31.50 1.85
C ASP A 95 29.15 -30.99 2.21
N GLN A 96 30.19 -31.59 1.63
CA GLN A 96 31.57 -31.14 1.80
C GLN A 96 31.68 -29.66 1.39
N VAL A 97 31.83 -28.79 2.38
CA VAL A 97 32.39 -27.44 2.23
C VAL A 97 33.71 -27.41 2.96
#